data_AF-A0A955K5L4-F1
#
_entry.id   AF-A0A955K5L4-F1
#
_cell.length_a   1.000
_cell.length_b   1.000
_cell.length_c   1.000
_cell.angle_alpha   90.00
_cell.angle_beta   90.00
_cell.angle_gamma   90.00
#
_symmetry.space_group_name_H-M   'P 1'
#
loop_
_entity.id
_entity.type
_entity.pdbx_description
1 polymer ?
#
loop_
_entity_poly.entity_id
_entity_poly.type
_entity_poly.pdbx_seq_one_letter_code
_entity_poly.pdbx_strand_id
1 'polypeptide(L)'
;MPFSKEFLFALFVFAIVLLIQPSKASAATIDVATGSASINDGDSICQLEEAIENINDGSRVYADCVESGAYGNDDTINLPGDL
;
A
#
# COMPACT_ATOMS: atom_id res chain seq x y z
N MET A 1 -24.83 10.45 -40.49
CA MET A 1 -25.25 11.70 -39.81
C MET A 1 -24.05 12.20 -39.03
N PRO A 2 -23.51 13.39 -39.29
CA PRO A 2 -22.39 13.91 -38.51
C PRO A 2 -22.84 14.20 -37.08
N PHE A 3 -22.01 13.84 -36.10
CA PHE A 3 -22.24 14.19 -34.70
C PHE A 3 -22.19 15.71 -34.53
N SER A 4 -23.03 16.26 -33.66
CA SER A 4 -23.01 17.69 -33.37
C SER A 4 -21.75 18.05 -32.56
N LYS A 5 -21.28 19.28 -32.69
CA LYS A 5 -20.07 19.78 -31.98
C LYS A 5 -20.22 19.73 -30.46
N GLU A 6 -21.46 19.89 -29.97
CA GLU A 6 -21.82 19.80 -28.55
C GLU A 6 -21.66 18.38 -28.03
N PHE A 7 -22.06 17.38 -28.82
CA PHE A 7 -21.90 15.98 -28.47
C PHE A 7 -20.41 15.58 -28.39
N LEU A 8 -19.61 16.02 -29.37
CA LEU A 8 -18.16 15.79 -29.37
C LEU A 8 -17.48 16.47 -28.17
N PHE A 9 -17.88 17.70 -27.84
CA PHE A 9 -17.37 18.41 -26.67
C PHE A 9 -17.73 17.71 -25.35
N ALA A 10 -18.97 17.27 -25.20
CA ALA A 10 -19.41 16.53 -24.02
C ALA A 10 -18.61 15.21 -23.85
N LEU A 11 -18.35 14.50 -24.94
CA LEU A 11 -17.59 13.25 -24.92
C LEU A 11 -16.12 13.48 -24.58
N PHE A 12 -15.53 14.57 -25.08
CA PHE A 12 -14.17 15.00 -24.72
C PHE A 12 -14.06 15.36 -23.24
N VAL A 13 -14.99 16.15 -22.70
CA VAL A 13 -15.01 16.49 -21.27
C VAL A 13 -15.19 15.24 -20.41
N PHE A 14 -16.09 14.34 -20.80
CA PHE A 14 -16.30 13.07 -20.09
C PHE A 14 -15.03 12.20 -20.07
N ALA A 15 -14.32 12.10 -21.20
CA ALA A 15 -13.05 11.38 -21.26
C ALA A 15 -11.99 12.00 -20.32
N ILE A 16 -11.89 13.32 -20.26
CA ILE A 16 -10.98 14.01 -19.34
C ILE A 16 -11.34 13.71 -17.88
N VAL A 17 -12.62 13.74 -17.52
CA VAL A 17 -13.07 13.45 -16.15
C VAL A 17 -12.71 12.01 -15.74
N LEU A 18 -12.78 11.06 -16.66
CA LEU A 18 -12.36 9.67 -16.40
C LEU A 18 -10.85 9.53 -16.20
N LEU A 19 -10.03 10.37 -16.84
CA LEU A 19 -8.56 10.33 -16.72
C LEU A 19 -8.04 11.01 -15.44
N ILE A 20 -8.83 11.90 -14.82
CA ILE A 20 -8.43 12.63 -13.59
C ILE A 20 -8.93 11.90 -12.32
N GLN A 21 -9.44 10.67 -12.43
CA GLN A 21 -9.84 9.94 -11.23
C GLN A 21 -8.62 9.64 -10.35
N PRO A 22 -8.68 9.96 -9.04
CA PRO A 22 -7.61 9.62 -8.13
C PRO A 22 -7.44 8.10 -8.11
N SER A 23 -6.20 7.64 -8.27
CA SER A 23 -5.86 6.24 -8.01
C SER A 23 -6.13 5.92 -6.55
N LYS A 24 -6.71 4.76 -6.27
CA LYS A 24 -6.83 4.27 -4.89
C LYS A 24 -5.43 4.16 -4.29
N ALA A 25 -5.15 4.94 -3.25
CA ALA A 25 -4.00 4.70 -2.39
C ALA A 25 -4.34 3.58 -1.42
N SER A 26 -3.43 2.62 -1.27
CA SER A 26 -3.48 1.60 -0.24
C SER A 26 -2.22 1.75 0.60
N ALA A 27 -2.37 1.56 1.91
CA ALA A 27 -1.30 1.63 2.88
C ALA A 27 -1.50 0.50 3.88
N ALA A 28 -0.50 -0.35 3.98
CA ALA A 28 -0.32 -1.31 5.04
C ALA A 28 0.35 -0.63 6.24
N THR A 29 -0.03 -1.02 7.45
CA THR A 29 0.72 -0.68 8.67
C THR A 29 1.14 -1.95 9.36
N ILE A 30 2.44 -2.10 9.62
CA ILE A 30 3.03 -3.24 10.33
C ILE A 30 3.63 -2.73 11.64
N ASP A 31 3.23 -3.33 12.77
CA ASP A 31 3.85 -3.11 14.08
C ASP A 31 5.00 -4.10 14.26
N VAL A 32 6.18 -3.60 14.65
CA VAL A 32 7.36 -4.46 14.89
C VAL A 32 7.68 -4.55 16.37
N ALA A 33 8.32 -5.65 16.77
CA ALA A 33 8.73 -5.88 18.15
C ALA A 33 10.01 -5.09 18.50
N THR A 34 10.21 -4.86 19.81
CA THR A 34 11.49 -4.37 20.32
C THR A 34 12.52 -5.50 20.30
N GLY A 35 13.72 -5.26 19.78
CA GLY A 35 14.77 -6.27 19.81
C GLY A 35 15.75 -6.17 18.66
N SER A 36 16.31 -7.32 18.29
CA SER A 36 17.29 -7.42 17.22
C SER A 36 16.61 -7.39 15.85
N ALA A 37 17.16 -6.59 14.94
CA ALA A 37 16.84 -6.68 13.51
C ALA A 37 17.48 -7.95 12.95
N SER A 38 16.77 -9.07 13.03
CA SER A 38 17.18 -10.33 12.43
C SER A 38 15.95 -11.10 11.98
N ILE A 39 15.95 -11.61 10.77
CA ILE A 39 14.90 -12.49 10.24
C ILE A 39 14.88 -13.81 11.02
N ASN A 40 13.74 -14.15 11.63
CA ASN A 40 13.47 -15.41 12.31
C ASN A 40 12.06 -15.90 12.00
N ASP A 41 11.82 -16.25 10.73
CA ASP A 41 10.50 -16.66 10.23
C ASP A 41 9.81 -17.71 11.13
N GLY A 42 8.61 -17.36 11.59
CA GLY A 42 7.74 -18.27 12.35
C GLY A 42 8.02 -18.31 13.85
N ASP A 43 8.86 -17.42 14.38
CA ASP A 43 9.04 -17.25 15.83
C ASP A 43 7.87 -16.51 16.52
N SER A 44 6.88 -16.07 15.72
CA SER A 44 5.70 -15.29 16.13
C SER A 44 6.01 -13.87 16.60
N ILE A 45 7.16 -13.32 16.19
CA ILE A 45 7.60 -11.97 16.51
C ILE A 45 7.93 -11.25 15.20
N CYS A 46 7.18 -10.22 14.85
CA CYS A 46 7.52 -9.42 13.68
C CYS A 46 8.74 -8.54 13.94
N GLN A 47 9.87 -8.86 13.31
CA GLN A 47 11.09 -8.07 13.36
C GLN A 47 11.11 -7.00 12.26
N LEU A 48 11.96 -5.99 12.45
CA LEU A 48 12.05 -4.87 11.51
C LEU A 48 12.41 -5.30 10.08
N GLU A 49 13.34 -6.24 9.93
CA GLU A 49 13.77 -6.71 8.60
C GLU A 49 12.65 -7.48 7.87
N GLU A 50 11.88 -8.28 8.60
CA GLU A 50 10.73 -9.03 8.06
C GLU A 50 9.61 -8.09 7.61
N ALA A 51 9.32 -7.05 8.40
CA ALA A 51 8.37 -6.01 8.02
C ALA A 51 8.80 -5.23 6.77
N ILE A 52 10.11 -4.93 6.66
CA ILE A 52 10.68 -4.24 5.50
C ILE A 52 10.55 -5.12 4.25
N GLU A 53 10.86 -6.41 4.33
CA GLU A 53 10.73 -7.33 3.19
C GLU A 53 9.27 -7.47 2.76
N ASN A 54 8.34 -7.63 3.70
CA ASN A 54 6.91 -7.70 3.38
C ASN A 54 6.39 -6.45 2.62
N ILE A 55 6.80 -5.26 3.05
CA ILE A 55 6.44 -4.00 2.39
C ILE A 55 7.08 -3.88 1.00
N ASN A 56 8.38 -4.21 0.88
CA ASN A 56 9.08 -4.13 -0.40
C ASN A 56 8.51 -5.11 -1.44
N ASP A 57 8.08 -6.29 -1.01
CA ASP A 57 7.46 -7.30 -1.86
C ASP A 57 5.95 -7.03 -2.09
N GLY A 58 5.36 -6.11 -1.32
CA GLY A 58 3.92 -5.85 -1.33
C GLY A 58 3.08 -7.08 -0.98
N SER A 59 3.63 -7.96 -0.14
CA SER A 59 3.04 -9.25 0.20
C SER A 59 3.50 -9.72 1.58
N ARG A 60 2.66 -10.50 2.25
CA ARG A 60 2.98 -11.07 3.57
C ARG A 60 3.81 -12.36 3.40
N VAL A 61 5.10 -12.19 3.10
CA VAL A 61 6.09 -13.27 3.00
C VAL A 61 6.39 -13.86 4.38
N TYR A 62 6.60 -12.99 5.38
CA TYR A 62 6.76 -13.34 6.79
C TYR A 62 5.42 -13.20 7.52
N ALA A 63 4.89 -14.32 8.03
CA ALA A 63 3.50 -14.40 8.50
C ALA A 63 3.28 -13.85 9.93
N ASP A 64 4.35 -13.76 10.70
CA ASP A 64 4.45 -13.06 11.99
C ASP A 64 4.25 -11.54 11.86
N CYS A 65 4.64 -10.95 10.72
CA CYS A 65 4.41 -9.56 10.37
C CYS A 65 3.03 -9.33 9.75
N VAL A 66 2.00 -9.35 10.59
CA VAL A 66 0.62 -9.09 10.19
C VAL A 66 0.39 -7.60 9.96
N GLU A 67 0.14 -7.22 8.71
CA GLU A 67 -0.25 -5.86 8.37
C GLU A 67 -1.74 -5.58 8.65
N SER A 68 -2.03 -4.31 8.95
CA SER A 68 -3.37 -3.74 8.86
C SER A 68 -3.48 -2.92 7.57
N GLY A 69 -4.60 -3.08 6.84
CA GLY A 69 -4.76 -2.47 5.52
C GLY A 69 -4.30 -3.38 4.39
N ALA A 70 -3.93 -2.77 3.26
CA ALA A 70 -3.41 -3.48 2.09
C ALA A 70 -2.15 -2.76 1.63
N TYR A 71 -1.12 -3.53 1.26
CA TYR A 71 0.14 -2.99 0.76
C TYR A 71 -0.06 -2.02 -0.39
N GLY A 72 0.78 -1.00 -0.44
CA GLY A 72 0.77 0.01 -1.48
C GLY A 72 1.96 0.96 -1.36
N ASN A 73 1.80 2.18 -1.90
CA ASN A 73 2.93 3.10 -2.04
C ASN A 73 3.20 3.93 -0.78
N ASP A 74 2.29 3.89 0.20
CA ASP A 74 2.32 4.72 1.41
C ASP A 74 2.31 3.84 2.68
N ASP A 75 2.94 2.66 2.59
CA ASP A 75 3.04 1.71 3.70
C ASP A 75 3.84 2.28 4.89
N THR A 76 3.48 1.84 6.09
CA THR A 76 4.03 2.33 7.36
C THR A 76 4.55 1.18 8.22
N ILE A 77 5.75 1.35 8.77
CA ILE A 77 6.26 0.51 9.85
C ILE A 77 6.18 1.31 11.14
N ASN A 78 5.43 0.81 12.12
CA ASN A 78 5.35 1.40 13.43
C ASN A 78 6.42 0.78 14.32
N LEU A 79 7.44 1.60 14.64
CA LEU A 79 8.49 1.21 15.55
C LEU A 79 7.98 1.31 17.00
N PRO A 80 8.32 0.34 17.87
CA PRO A 80 8.00 0.44 19.28
C PRO A 80 8.73 1.65 19.88
N GLY A 81 8.01 2.46 20.65
CA GLY A 81 8.62 3.59 21.34
C GLY A 81 9.55 3.14 22.47
N ASP A 82 10.66 3.85 22.66
CA ASP A 82 11.51 3.70 23.84
C ASP A 82 10.73 4.14 25.08
N LEU A 83 10.39 3.21 25.99
CA LEU A 83 9.92 3.51 27.34
C LEU A 83 11.08 3.41 28.34
#